data_AF-A0A1F9NT24-F1
#
_entry.id   AF-A0A1F9NT24-F1
#
_cell.length_a   1.000
_cell.length_b   1.000
_cell.length_c   1.000
_cell.angle_alpha   90.00
_cell.angle_beta   90.00
_cell.angle_gamma   90.00
#
_symmetry.space_group_name_H-M   'P 1'
#
loop_
_entity.id
_entity.type
_entity.pdbx_description
1 polymer ?
#
loop_
_entity_poly.entity_id
_entity_poly.type
_entity_poly.pdbx_seq_one_letter_code
_entity_poly.pdbx_strand_id
1 'polypeptide(L)'
;MDQQFFATDEVFLKKERDKARKLRTSQWWKRKRSLGICHYCKQSFPPGELTMDHIIPLSRGGRTERFNVAACCKACNTKKKRLLPFEWEEYMRSLT
;
A
#
# COMPACT_ATOMS: atom_id res chain seq x y z
N MET A 1 5.09 -28.74 -14.08
CA MET A 1 6.02 -27.74 -13.53
C MET A 1 5.14 -26.58 -13.13
N ASP A 2 4.72 -26.63 -11.88
CA ASP A 2 3.38 -26.24 -11.48
C ASP A 2 3.30 -24.74 -11.24
N GLN A 3 2.45 -24.07 -12.03
CA GLN A 3 2.03 -22.69 -11.78
C GLN A 3 1.05 -22.67 -10.60
N GLN A 4 1.53 -22.97 -9.40
CA GLN A 4 0.75 -22.82 -8.17
C GLN A 4 0.84 -21.37 -7.69
N PHE A 5 0.26 -20.45 -8.46
CA PHE A 5 -0.02 -19.08 -8.01
C PHE A 5 -1.19 -19.15 -7.03
N PHE A 6 -0.88 -19.04 -5.74
CA PHE A 6 -1.81 -19.00 -4.62
C PHE A 6 -3.04 -18.13 -4.92
N ALA A 7 -4.19 -18.76 -5.19
CA ALA A 7 -5.48 -18.10 -5.03
C ALA A 7 -5.56 -17.66 -3.57
N THR A 8 -5.37 -16.36 -3.31
CA THR A 8 -5.43 -15.83 -1.95
C THR A 8 -6.81 -16.12 -1.39
N ASP A 9 -6.85 -17.01 -0.41
CA ASP A 9 -8.03 -17.41 0.35
C ASP A 9 -8.91 -16.17 0.66
N GLU A 10 -10.18 -16.19 0.26
CA GLU A 10 -11.11 -15.08 0.49
C GLU A 10 -11.23 -14.75 1.98
N VAL A 11 -11.09 -15.75 2.85
CA VAL A 11 -11.05 -15.60 4.30
C VAL A 11 -9.84 -14.75 4.72
N PHE A 12 -8.67 -15.02 4.13
CA PHE A 12 -7.46 -14.23 4.35
C PHE A 12 -7.67 -12.78 3.89
N LEU A 13 -8.18 -12.56 2.68
CA LEU A 13 -8.41 -11.22 2.15
C LEU A 13 -9.39 -10.41 3.00
N LYS A 14 -10.47 -11.05 3.46
CA LYS A 14 -11.45 -10.42 4.36
C LYS A 14 -10.81 -10.00 5.67
N LYS A 15 -10.07 -10.91 6.31
CA LYS A 15 -9.35 -10.66 7.57
C LYS A 15 -8.37 -9.50 7.44
N GLU A 16 -7.56 -9.47 6.38
CA GLU A 16 -6.56 -8.42 6.19
C GLU A 16 -7.19 -7.07 5.82
N ARG A 17 -8.32 -7.05 5.10
CA ARG A 17 -9.11 -5.83 4.85
C ARG A 17 -9.70 -5.26 6.14
N ASP A 18 -10.20 -6.11 7.04
CA ASP A 18 -10.74 -5.67 8.32
C ASP A 18 -9.66 -5.10 9.23
N LYS A 19 -8.47 -5.73 9.25
CA LYS A 19 -7.29 -5.14 9.90
C LYS A 19 -6.94 -3.79 9.30
N ALA A 20 -6.98 -3.63 7.98
CA ALA A 20 -6.67 -2.35 7.32
C ALA A 20 -7.66 -1.25 7.71
N ARG A 21 -8.96 -1.57 7.80
CA ARG A 21 -10.00 -0.65 8.28
C ARG A 21 -9.70 -0.18 9.71
N LYS A 22 -9.37 -1.10 10.62
CA LYS A 22 -8.98 -0.79 12.01
C LYS A 22 -7.69 0.03 12.07
N LEU A 23 -6.68 -0.31 11.27
CA LEU A 23 -5.41 0.41 11.24
C LEU A 23 -5.59 1.85 10.74
N ARG A 24 -6.51 2.08 9.79
CA ARG A 24 -6.77 3.39 9.19
C ARG A 24 -7.37 4.40 10.18
N THR A 25 -8.02 3.95 11.23
CA THR A 25 -8.53 4.84 12.29
C THR A 25 -7.55 5.01 13.46
N SER A 26 -6.49 4.20 13.51
CA SER A 26 -5.49 4.21 14.59
C SER A 26 -4.69 5.51 14.65
N GLN A 27 -4.20 5.83 15.86
CA GLN A 27 -3.28 6.97 16.06
C GLN A 27 -1.98 6.81 15.29
N TRP A 28 -1.50 5.58 15.12
CA TRP A 28 -0.31 5.30 14.32
C TRP A 28 -0.50 5.76 12.87
N TRP A 29 -1.65 5.45 12.25
CA TRP A 29 -1.92 5.89 10.88
C TRP A 29 -2.06 7.41 10.78
N LYS A 30 -2.76 8.04 11.74
CA LYS A 30 -2.88 9.50 11.81
C LYS A 30 -1.51 10.19 11.85
N ARG A 31 -0.59 9.68 12.69
CA ARG A 31 0.81 10.16 12.78
C ARG A 31 1.61 9.87 11.51
N LYS A 32 1.45 8.70 10.90
CA LYS A 32 2.16 8.34 9.67
C LYS A 32 1.80 9.26 8.51
N ARG A 33 0.51 9.54 8.32
CA ARG A 33 0.04 10.44 7.25
C ARG A 33 0.24 11.92 7.58
N SER A 34 0.37 12.31 8.85
CA SER A 34 0.57 13.72 9.21
C SER A 34 1.93 14.27 8.78
N LEU A 35 2.90 13.39 8.50
CA LEU A 35 4.16 13.78 7.88
C LEU A 35 3.95 14.43 6.50
N GLY A 36 2.83 14.15 5.84
CA GLY A 36 2.50 14.77 4.56
C GLY A 36 3.36 14.29 3.39
N ILE A 37 4.22 13.30 3.56
CA ILE A 37 5.13 12.84 2.50
C ILE A 37 4.59 11.57 1.83
N CYS A 38 4.50 11.57 0.50
CA CYS A 38 4.21 10.37 -0.27
C CYS A 38 5.40 9.40 -0.22
N HIS A 39 5.16 8.14 0.13
CA HIS A 39 6.20 7.12 0.19
C HIS A 39 6.90 6.86 -1.15
N TYR A 40 6.19 7.06 -2.26
CA TYR A 40 6.73 6.77 -3.60
C TYR A 40 7.42 7.99 -4.20
N CYS A 41 6.68 9.03 -4.59
CA CYS A 41 7.25 10.22 -5.23
C CYS A 41 7.95 11.20 -4.30
N LYS A 42 7.92 10.97 -2.98
CA LYS A 42 8.55 11.83 -1.95
C LYS A 42 8.06 13.29 -1.90
N GLN A 43 7.08 13.66 -2.72
CA GLN A 43 6.45 14.97 -2.67
C GLN A 43 5.55 15.13 -1.44
N SER A 44 5.33 16.40 -1.06
CA SER A 44 4.48 16.81 0.05
C SER A 44 3.03 16.96 -0.36
N PHE A 45 2.11 16.48 0.47
CA PHE A 45 0.67 16.51 0.30
C PHE A 45 -0.01 16.80 1.64
N PRO A 46 -1.20 17.43 1.62
CA PRO A 46 -2.04 17.50 2.80
C PRO A 46 -2.35 16.08 3.36
N PRO A 47 -2.35 15.88 4.69
CA PRO A 47 -2.62 14.56 5.28
C PRO A 47 -3.96 13.93 4.87
N GLY A 48 -4.93 14.75 4.45
CA GLY A 48 -6.23 14.29 3.93
C GLY A 48 -6.17 13.70 2.53
N GLU A 49 -5.13 14.01 1.75
CA GLU A 49 -4.93 13.53 0.38
C GLU A 49 -4.09 12.26 0.31
N LEU A 50 -3.40 11.92 1.40
CA LEU A 50 -2.65 10.68 1.52
C LEU A 50 -3.56 9.49 1.80
N THR A 51 -3.34 8.45 1.02
CA THR A 51 -4.05 7.17 1.09
C THR A 51 -3.15 6.09 1.68
N MET A 52 -3.79 5.06 2.23
CA MET A 52 -3.11 3.87 2.75
C MET A 52 -2.96 2.86 1.63
N ASP A 53 -1.72 2.52 1.31
CA ASP A 53 -1.37 1.48 0.33
C ASP A 53 -0.59 0.34 1.00
N HIS A 54 -0.74 -0.86 0.46
CA HIS A 54 0.01 -2.04 0.85
C HIS A 54 1.16 -2.24 -0.13
N ILE A 55 2.41 -2.17 0.36
CA ILE A 55 3.63 -2.31 -0.46
C ILE A 55 3.59 -3.65 -1.21
N ILE A 56 3.32 -4.73 -0.49
CA ILE A 56 2.93 -6.03 -1.04
C ILE A 56 1.40 -6.08 -1.04
N PRO A 57 0.74 -6.18 -2.22
CA PRO A 57 -0.71 -6.25 -2.31
C PRO A 57 -1.30 -7.42 -1.52
N LEU A 58 -2.47 -7.23 -0.90
CA LEU A 58 -3.17 -8.30 -0.18
C LEU A 58 -3.47 -9.50 -1.10
N SER A 59 -3.79 -9.25 -2.37
CA SER A 59 -4.02 -10.29 -3.40
C SER A 59 -2.77 -11.07 -3.79
N ARG A 60 -1.59 -10.68 -3.29
CA ARG A 60 -0.32 -11.40 -3.45
C ARG A 60 0.22 -11.86 -2.10
N GLY A 61 -0.66 -12.06 -1.11
CA GLY A 61 -0.30 -12.55 0.23
C GLY A 61 0.24 -11.49 1.18
N GLY A 62 0.22 -10.20 0.81
CA GLY A 62 0.59 -9.10 1.70
C GLY A 62 -0.31 -9.04 2.93
N ARG A 63 0.24 -8.60 4.06
CA ARG A 63 -0.48 -8.46 5.34
C ARG A 63 -0.65 -6.99 5.72
N THR A 64 -1.69 -6.67 6.48
CA THR A 64 -1.88 -5.33 7.05
C THR A 64 -1.03 -5.18 8.31
N GLU A 65 0.26 -5.08 8.10
CA GLU A 65 1.26 -4.81 9.13
C GLU A 65 1.92 -3.45 8.88
N ARG A 66 2.40 -2.78 9.93
CA ARG A 66 2.94 -1.41 9.85
C ARG A 66 4.09 -1.27 8.83
N PHE A 67 4.91 -2.30 8.67
CA PHE A 67 6.02 -2.33 7.72
C PHE A 67 5.53 -2.46 6.27
N ASN A 68 4.38 -3.10 6.04
CA ASN A 68 3.81 -3.29 4.70
C ASN A 68 2.84 -2.18 4.30
N VAL A 69 2.57 -1.22 5.19
CA VAL A 69 1.62 -0.13 4.94
C VAL A 69 2.37 1.17 4.69
N ALA A 70 2.10 1.81 3.56
CA ALA A 70 2.67 3.10 3.17
C ALA A 70 1.60 4.19 3.09
N ALA A 71 2.01 5.44 3.37
CA ALA A 71 1.22 6.62 3.04
C ALA A 71 1.63 7.12 1.65
N CYS A 72 0.69 7.21 0.72
CA CYS A 72 1.00 7.67 -0.63
C CYS A 72 -0.13 8.53 -1.22
N CYS A 73 0.24 9.42 -2.14
CA CYS A 73 -0.72 10.24 -2.84
C CYS A 73 -1.61 9.39 -3.76
N LYS A 74 -2.81 9.90 -4.07
CA LYS A 74 -3.76 9.21 -4.96
C LYS A 74 -3.16 8.88 -6.32
N ALA A 75 -2.37 9.77 -6.90
CA ALA A 75 -1.74 9.57 -8.21
C ALA A 75 -0.80 8.34 -8.21
N CYS A 76 0.11 8.24 -7.23
CA CYS A 76 1.01 7.09 -7.13
C CYS A 76 0.24 5.80 -6.82
N ASN A 77 -0.76 5.86 -5.93
CA ASN A 77 -1.56 4.69 -5.56
C ASN A 77 -2.34 4.14 -6.78
N THR A 78 -2.98 5.01 -7.54
CA THR A 78 -3.73 4.64 -8.76
C THR A 78 -2.83 4.07 -9.83
N LYS A 79 -1.61 4.61 -10.01
CA LYS A 79 -0.70 4.08 -11.03
C LYS A 79 -0.08 2.73 -10.61
N LYS A 80 0.23 2.53 -9.32
CA LYS A 80 0.74 1.25 -8.78
C LYS A 80 -0.25 0.10 -8.94
N LYS A 81 -1.55 0.33 -8.69
CA LYS A 81 -2.60 -0.72 -8.74
C LYS A 81 -2.20 -1.98 -7.93
N ARG A 82 -1.92 -3.09 -8.62
CA ARG A 82 -1.54 -4.40 -8.06
C ARG A 82 -0.07 -4.75 -8.33
N LEU A 83 0.70 -3.81 -8.86
CA LEU A 83 2.10 -4.02 -9.18
C LEU A 83 2.91 -4.20 -7.89
N LEU A 84 3.82 -5.17 -7.90
CA LEU A 84 4.87 -5.31 -6.91
C LEU A 84 5.93 -4.23 -7.11
N PRO A 85 6.74 -3.94 -6.08
CA PRO A 85 7.78 -2.92 -6.18
C PRO A 85 8.72 -3.06 -7.38
N PHE A 86 9.08 -4.29 -7.78
CA PHE A 86 9.94 -4.53 -8.95
C PHE A 86 9.23 -4.31 -10.29
N GLU A 87 7.92 -4.59 -10.38
CA GLU A 87 7.10 -4.29 -11.58
C GLU A 87 6.85 -2.78 -11.72
N TRP A 88 7.16 -2.02 -10.67
CA TRP A 88 6.99 -0.58 -10.56
C TRP A 88 8.32 0.18 -10.67
N GLU A 89 9.43 -0.53 -10.86
CA GLU A 89 10.77 0.06 -10.90
C GLU A 89 10.90 1.14 -11.97
N GLU A 90 10.36 0.90 -13.17
CA GLU A 90 10.47 1.84 -14.28
C GLU A 90 9.77 3.18 -13.98
N TYR A 91 8.60 3.13 -13.33
CA TYR A 91 7.94 4.33 -12.86
C TYR A 91 8.72 5.01 -11.73
N MET A 92 9.23 4.24 -10.76
CA MET A 92 10.01 4.81 -9.66
C MET A 92 11.28 5.49 -10.18
N ARG A 93 11.92 4.93 -11.21
CA ARG A 93 13.06 5.53 -11.92
C ARG A 93 12.68 6.82 -12.63
N SER A 94 11.47 6.91 -13.22
CA SER A 94 10.99 8.14 -13.87
C SER A 94 10.64 9.31 -12.93
N LEU A 95 10.55 9.05 -11.61
CA LEU A 95 10.25 10.05 -10.59
C LEU A 95 11.51 10.64 -9.93
N THR A 96 12.67 10.11 -10.26
CA THR A 96 13.99 10.57 -9.77
C THR A 96 14.57 11.56 -10.77
#